data_AF-A0A5E4KM39-F1
#
_entry.id   AF-A0A5E4KM39-F1
#
_cell.length_a   1.000
_cell.length_b   1.000
_cell.length_c   1.000
_cell.angle_alpha   90.00
_cell.angle_beta   90.00
_cell.angle_gamma   90.00
#
_symmetry.space_group_name_H-M   'P 1'
#
loop_
_entity.id
_entity.type
_entity.pdbx_description
1 polymer ?
#
loop_
_entity_poly.entity_id
_entity_poly.type
_entity_poly.pdbx_seq_one_letter_code
_entity_poly.pdbx_strand_id
1 'polypeptide(L)'
;MPAEKIPGWLERLLLPKLSELDGEIKAVHGEIKAVNTRIESLESNLNVKIDSLRNETKTEIESLRKEMGHRFEGMDYRFEAINTRLDSIEKRIPVIEKITALSLRSQILRKDSQ
;
A
#
# COMPACT_ATOMS: atom_id res chain seq x y z
N MET A 1 -28.50 59.10 48.52
CA MET A 1 -27.65 59.55 47.39
C MET A 1 -28.55 59.68 46.17
N PRO A 2 -28.67 60.86 45.53
CA PRO A 2 -29.49 61.00 44.33
C PRO A 2 -28.84 60.20 43.18
N ALA A 3 -29.63 59.45 42.42
CA ALA A 3 -29.14 58.71 41.27
C ALA A 3 -28.68 59.72 40.20
N GLU A 4 -27.37 59.74 39.91
CA GLU A 4 -26.82 60.51 38.80
C GLU A 4 -27.44 60.01 37.49
N LYS A 5 -28.13 60.90 36.78
CA LYS A 5 -28.75 60.57 35.49
C LYS A 5 -27.65 60.33 34.46
N ILE A 6 -27.82 59.28 33.67
CA ILE A 6 -26.94 58.95 32.56
C ILE A 6 -26.89 60.16 31.59
N PRO A 7 -25.70 60.63 31.19
CA PRO A 7 -25.58 61.72 30.23
C PRO A 7 -26.23 61.37 28.88
N GLY A 8 -26.99 62.30 28.28
CA GLY A 8 -27.73 62.03 27.04
C GLY A 8 -26.88 61.65 25.82
N TRP A 9 -25.59 62.01 25.80
CA TRP A 9 -24.64 61.56 24.77
C TRP A 9 -24.36 60.05 24.87
N LEU A 10 -24.39 59.52 26.10
CA LEU A 10 -24.19 58.09 26.38
C LEU A 10 -25.39 57.28 25.87
N GLU A 11 -26.60 57.80 26.06
CA GLU A 11 -27.83 57.17 25.54
C GLU A 11 -27.95 57.23 24.02
N ARG A 12 -27.61 58.36 23.39
CA ARG A 12 -27.83 58.57 21.95
C ARG A 12 -26.72 58.05 21.05
N LEU A 13 -25.46 58.09 21.50
CA LEU A 13 -24.32 57.65 20.67
C LEU A 13 -23.75 56.30 21.11
N LEU A 14 -23.60 56.05 22.41
CA LEU A 14 -22.90 54.84 22.88
C LEU A 14 -23.82 53.62 22.94
N LEU A 15 -25.04 53.73 23.46
CA LEU A 15 -25.94 52.57 23.57
C LEU A 15 -26.19 51.86 22.22
N PRO A 16 -26.44 52.56 21.09
CA PRO A 16 -26.63 51.88 19.81
C PRO A 16 -25.39 51.09 19.36
N LYS A 17 -24.19 51.68 19.49
CA LYS A 17 -22.92 51.02 19.14
C LYS A 17 -22.65 49.80 20.01
N LEU A 18 -23.00 49.84 21.29
CA LEU A 18 -22.88 48.70 22.19
C LEU A 18 -23.85 47.56 21.81
N SER A 19 -25.07 47.91 21.41
CA SER A 19 -26.05 46.93 20.92
C SER A 19 -25.61 46.31 19.60
N GLU A 20 -25.00 47.08 18.71
CA GLU A 20 -24.42 46.60 17.45
C GLU A 20 -23.25 45.63 17.72
N LEU A 21 -22.32 46.02 18.60
CA LEU A 21 -21.20 45.18 19.00
C LEU A 21 -21.65 43.86 19.67
N ASP A 22 -22.69 43.90 20.52
CA ASP A 22 -23.29 42.69 21.10
C ASP A 22 -23.84 41.75 20.01
N GLY A 23 -24.46 42.32 18.97
CA GLY A 23 -24.92 41.58 17.80
C GLY A 23 -23.76 40.93 17.02
N GLU A 24 -22.71 41.69 16.74
CA GLU A 24 -21.51 41.19 16.05
C GLU A 24 -20.81 40.08 16.85
N ILE A 25 -20.66 40.25 18.17
CA ILE A 25 -20.07 39.24 19.06
C ILE A 25 -20.89 37.95 19.03
N LYS A 26 -22.22 38.05 19.06
CA LYS A 26 -23.10 36.88 18.95
C LYS A 26 -22.97 36.18 17.60
N ALA A 27 -22.84 36.94 16.51
CA ALA A 27 -22.63 36.40 15.18
C ALA A 27 -21.30 35.66 15.08
N VAL A 28 -20.20 36.27 15.52
CA VAL A 28 -18.86 35.65 15.55
C VAL A 28 -18.85 34.39 16.42
N HIS A 29 -19.53 34.40 17.57
CA HIS A 29 -19.67 33.20 18.40
C HIS A 29 -20.39 32.06 17.67
N GLY A 30 -21.42 32.40 16.87
CA GLY A 30 -22.10 31.45 16.00
C GLY A 30 -21.18 30.86 14.92
N GLU A 31 -20.38 31.70 14.28
CA GLU A 31 -19.40 31.28 13.27
C GLU A 31 -18.32 30.37 13.87
N ILE A 32 -17.80 30.70 15.04
CA ILE A 32 -16.81 29.88 15.77
C ILE A 32 -17.39 28.49 16.06
N LYS A 33 -18.64 28.40 16.54
CA LYS A 33 -19.30 27.11 16.76
C LYS A 33 -19.42 26.31 15.48
N ALA A 34 -19.83 26.94 14.38
CA ALA A 34 -19.95 26.28 13.08
C ALA A 34 -18.59 25.76 12.58
N VAL A 35 -17.52 26.54 12.75
CA VAL A 35 -16.15 26.12 12.43
C VAL A 35 -15.72 24.93 13.28
N ASN A 36 -15.96 24.95 14.59
CA ASN A 36 -15.61 23.82 15.47
C ASN A 36 -16.31 22.53 15.04
N THR A 37 -17.61 22.57 14.76
CA THR A 37 -18.34 21.40 14.25
C THR A 37 -17.80 20.90 12.91
N ARG A 38 -17.38 21.81 12.02
CA ARG A 38 -16.73 21.43 10.75
C ARG A 38 -15.37 20.78 10.98
N ILE A 39 -14.58 21.28 11.93
CA ILE A 39 -13.29 20.68 12.30
C ILE A 39 -13.49 19.26 12.84
N GLU A 40 -14.39 19.07 13.81
CA GLU A 40 -14.71 17.74 14.37
C GLU A 40 -15.15 16.75 13.28
N SER A 41 -15.97 17.22 12.33
CA SER A 41 -16.43 16.41 11.19
C SER A 41 -15.28 16.05 10.25
N LEU A 42 -14.37 16.98 9.97
CA LEU A 42 -13.20 16.74 9.14
C LEU A 42 -12.23 15.77 9.81
N GLU A 43 -11.97 15.93 11.11
CA GLU A 43 -11.12 15.03 11.89
C GLU A 43 -11.67 13.60 11.88
N SER A 44 -12.96 13.43 12.15
CA SER A 44 -13.64 12.12 12.11
C SER A 44 -13.54 11.47 10.73
N ASN A 45 -13.86 12.22 9.67
CA ASN A 45 -13.79 11.72 8.29
C ASN A 45 -12.36 11.34 7.87
N LEU A 46 -11.37 12.15 8.26
CA LEU A 46 -9.96 11.87 7.96
C LEU A 46 -9.48 10.63 8.70
N ASN A 47 -9.85 10.45 9.96
CA ASN A 47 -9.51 9.25 10.73
C ASN A 47 -10.05 7.99 10.06
N VAL A 48 -11.34 7.98 9.70
CA VAL A 48 -11.97 6.85 8.99
C VAL A 48 -11.24 6.55 7.67
N LYS A 49 -10.94 7.59 6.88
CA LYS A 49 -10.29 7.42 5.58
C LYS A 49 -8.86 6.93 5.70
N ILE A 50 -8.11 7.43 6.68
CA ILE A 50 -6.74 6.98 6.98
C ILE A 50 -6.74 5.51 7.39
N ASP A 51 -7.67 5.12 8.27
CA ASP A 51 -7.76 3.73 8.73
C ASP A 51 -8.19 2.77 7.61
N SER A 52 -9.11 3.19 6.72
CA SER A 52 -9.47 2.42 5.52
C SER A 52 -8.25 2.20 4.62
N LEU A 53 -7.55 3.28 4.26
CA LEU A 53 -6.35 3.20 3.40
C LEU A 53 -5.25 2.33 4.03
N ARG A 54 -5.03 2.43 5.34
CA ARG A 54 -4.08 1.58 6.06
C ARG A 54 -4.45 0.10 5.97
N ASN A 55 -5.73 -0.24 6.16
CA ASN A 55 -6.20 -1.61 6.13
C ASN A 55 -6.17 -2.22 4.71
N GLU A 56 -6.58 -1.44 3.70
CA GLU A 56 -6.50 -1.82 2.29
C GLU A 56 -5.03 -2.09 1.90
N THR A 57 -4.14 -1.15 2.18
CA THR A 57 -2.71 -1.28 1.88
C THR A 57 -2.09 -2.51 2.58
N LYS A 58 -2.44 -2.74 3.86
CA LYS A 58 -1.98 -3.91 4.60
C LYS A 58 -2.42 -5.21 3.93
N THR A 59 -3.68 -5.28 3.52
CA THR A 59 -4.27 -6.46 2.88
C THR A 59 -3.61 -6.74 1.53
N GLU A 60 -3.39 -5.71 0.71
CA GLU A 60 -2.71 -5.86 -0.57
C GLU A 60 -1.26 -6.34 -0.42
N ILE A 61 -0.51 -5.79 0.55
CA ILE A 61 0.86 -6.22 0.83
C ILE A 61 0.90 -7.68 1.30
N GLU A 62 -0.03 -8.10 2.16
CA GLU A 62 -0.12 -9.49 2.60
C GLU A 62 -0.46 -10.44 1.44
N SER A 63 -1.36 -10.03 0.55
CA SER A 63 -1.71 -10.78 -0.67
C SER A 63 -0.50 -10.96 -1.59
N LEU A 64 0.20 -9.86 -1.90
CA LEU A 64 1.40 -9.88 -2.75
C LEU A 64 2.50 -10.76 -2.15
N ARG A 65 2.72 -10.70 -0.83
CA ARG A 65 3.70 -11.55 -0.15
C ARG A 65 3.35 -13.04 -0.29
N LYS A 66 2.08 -13.42 -0.16
CA LYS A 66 1.63 -14.81 -0.36
C LYS A 66 1.81 -15.27 -1.79
N GLU A 67 1.41 -14.46 -2.77
CA GLU A 67 1.57 -14.79 -4.18
C GLU A 67 3.06 -14.96 -4.54
N MET A 68 3.92 -14.06 -4.08
CA MET A 68 5.36 -14.18 -4.26
C MET A 68 5.90 -15.46 -3.62
N GLY A 69 5.46 -15.79 -2.39
CA GLY A 69 5.82 -17.03 -1.71
C GLY A 69 5.51 -18.27 -2.55
N HIS A 70 4.27 -18.39 -3.04
CA HIS A 70 3.86 -19.51 -3.89
C HIS A 70 4.64 -19.58 -5.22
N ARG A 71 4.97 -18.43 -5.81
CA ARG A 71 5.78 -18.40 -7.03
C ARG A 71 7.20 -18.88 -6.78
N PHE A 72 7.81 -18.52 -5.65
CA PHE A 72 9.14 -19.01 -5.28
C PHE A 72 9.14 -20.51 -4.97
N GLU A 73 8.16 -21.01 -4.21
CA GLU A 73 7.98 -22.45 -3.99
C GLU A 73 7.84 -23.20 -5.32
N GLY A 74 7.03 -22.67 -6.25
CA GLY A 74 6.88 -23.22 -7.59
C GLY A 74 8.17 -23.19 -8.42
N MET A 75 9.03 -22.18 -8.21
CA MET A 75 10.36 -22.13 -8.84
C MET A 75 11.29 -23.20 -8.26
N ASP A 76 11.30 -23.40 -6.94
CA ASP A 76 12.11 -24.42 -6.28
C ASP A 76 11.78 -25.82 -6.81
N TYR A 77 10.48 -26.16 -6.92
CA TYR A 77 10.05 -27.43 -7.52
C TYR A 77 10.52 -27.61 -8.96
N ARG A 78 10.49 -26.53 -9.77
CA ARG A 78 10.96 -26.58 -11.16
C ARG A 78 12.47 -26.76 -11.24
N PHE A 79 13.24 -26.12 -10.35
CA PHE A 79 14.68 -26.30 -10.28
C PHE A 79 15.05 -27.73 -9.87
N GLU A 80 14.36 -28.30 -8.88
CA GLU A 80 14.57 -29.69 -8.47
C GLU A 80 14.28 -30.68 -9.61
N ALA A 81 13.19 -30.45 -10.36
CA ALA A 81 12.88 -31.23 -11.55
C ALA A 81 13.93 -31.09 -12.66
N ILE A 82 14.53 -29.91 -12.82
CA ILE A 82 15.64 -29.69 -13.76
C ILE A 82 16.88 -30.43 -13.30
N ASN A 83 17.26 -30.34 -12.02
CA ASN A 83 18.41 -31.06 -11.45
C ASN A 83 18.28 -32.57 -11.68
N THR A 84 17.12 -33.14 -11.37
CA THR A 84 16.84 -34.57 -11.60
C THR A 84 17.01 -34.97 -13.08
N ARG A 85 16.58 -34.11 -14.01
CA ARG A 85 16.77 -34.35 -15.45
C ARG A 85 18.23 -34.25 -15.87
N LEU A 86 18.98 -33.28 -15.32
CA LEU A 86 20.40 -33.12 -15.58
C LEU A 86 21.19 -34.34 -15.08
N ASP A 87 20.90 -34.84 -13.87
CA ASP A 87 21.50 -36.06 -13.34
C ASP A 87 21.24 -37.27 -14.25
N SER A 88 20.02 -37.38 -14.78
CA SER A 88 19.67 -38.44 -15.74
C SER A 88 20.41 -38.30 -17.07
N ILE A 89 20.65 -37.07 -17.54
CA ILE A 89 21.41 -36.80 -18.76
C ILE A 89 22.89 -37.14 -18.54
N GLU A 90 23.46 -36.71 -17.41
CA GLU A 90 24.84 -36.99 -17.02
C GLU A 90 25.10 -38.50 -17.01
N LYS A 91 24.20 -39.30 -16.43
CA LYS A 91 24.28 -40.78 -16.44
C LYS A 91 24.25 -41.41 -17.84
N ARG A 92 23.69 -40.74 -18.85
CA ARG A 92 23.60 -41.25 -20.23
C ARG A 92 24.85 -40.96 -21.06
N ILE A 93 25.66 -39.96 -20.68
CA ILE A 93 26.86 -39.57 -21.44
C ILE A 93 27.83 -40.76 -21.63
N PRO A 94 28.23 -41.53 -20.59
CA PRO A 94 29.16 -42.65 -20.77
C PRO A 94 28.62 -43.76 -21.69
N VAL A 95 27.30 -43.97 -21.69
CA VAL A 95 26.66 -44.95 -22.56
C VAL A 95 26.76 -44.51 -24.02
N ILE A 96 26.52 -43.23 -24.29
CA ILE A 96 26.65 -42.66 -25.63
C ILE A 96 28.10 -42.75 -26.12
N GLU A 97 29.07 -42.41 -25.28
CA GLU A 97 30.50 -42.55 -25.60
C GLU A 97 30.89 -43.99 -25.94
N LYS A 98 30.36 -44.98 -25.21
CA LYS A 98 30.60 -46.39 -25.51
C LYS A 98 29.98 -46.81 -26.85
N ILE A 99 28.76 -46.35 -27.16
CA ILE A 99 28.06 -46.66 -28.40
C ILE A 99 28.80 -46.07 -29.61
N THR A 100 29.28 -44.83 -29.50
CA THR A 100 30.04 -44.18 -30.58
C THR A 100 31.38 -44.89 -30.81
N ALA A 101 32.10 -45.28 -29.75
CA ALA A 101 33.34 -46.05 -29.85
C ALA A 101 33.13 -47.42 -30.51
N LEU A 102 32.07 -48.15 -30.14
CA LEU A 102 31.72 -49.43 -30.77
C LEU A 102 31.33 -49.28 -32.24
N SER A 103 30.60 -48.22 -32.59
CA SER A 103 30.22 -47.93 -33.97
C SER A 103 31.45 -47.70 -34.86
N LEU A 104 32.43 -46.93 -34.35
CA LEU A 104 33.71 -46.71 -35.06
C LEU A 104 34.47 -48.03 -35.24
N ARG A 105 34.60 -48.84 -34.19
CA ARG A 105 35.28 -50.13 -34.26
C ARG A 105 34.64 -51.06 -35.29
N SER A 106 33.31 -51.09 -35.37
CA SER A 106 32.57 -51.87 -36.36
C SER A 106 32.85 -51.43 -37.79
N GLN A 107 32.97 -50.11 -38.04
CA GLN A 107 33.32 -49.58 -39.36
C GLN A 107 34.74 -49.96 -39.79
N ILE A 108 35.71 -49.93 -38.86
CA ILE A 108 37.10 -50.33 -39.14
C ILE A 108 37.15 -51.81 -39.54
N LEU A 109 36.56 -52.69 -38.74
CA LEU A 109 36.55 -54.14 -39.03
C LEU A 109 35.89 -54.48 -40.38
N ARG A 110 34.87 -53.73 -40.79
CA ARG A 110 34.24 -53.89 -42.11
C ARG A 110 35.17 -53.50 -43.26
N LYS A 111 36.00 -52.47 -43.09
CA LYS A 111 36.99 -52.06 -44.10
C LYS A 111 38.12 -53.08 -44.20
N ASP A 112 38.59 -53.62 -43.08
CA ASP A 112 39.70 -54.58 -43.06
C ASP A 112 39.31 -55.96 -43.63
N SER A 113 38.00 -56.23 -43.78
CA SER A 113 37.45 -57.49 -44.32
C SER A 113 37.07 -57.42 -45.81
N GLN A 114 37.28 -56.27 -46.47
CA GLN A 114 37.10 -56.09 -47.92
C GLN A 114 38.45 -56.10 -48.63
#